data_AF-A0AAJ3MUF6-F1
#
_entry.id   AF-A0AAJ3MUF6-F1
#
_cell.length_a   1.000
_cell.length_b   1.000
_cell.length_c   1.000
_cell.angle_alpha   90.00
_cell.angle_beta   90.00
_cell.angle_gamma   90.00
#
_symmetry.space_group_name_H-M   'P 1'
#
loop_
_entity.id
_entity.type
_entity.pdbx_description
1 polymer ?
#
loop_
_entity_poly.entity_id
_entity_poly.type
_entity_poly.pdbx_seq_one_letter_code
_entity_poly.pdbx_strand_id
1 'polypeptide(L)'
;MSDFKRIANIYSEFAESLRELIPENYSPRSSTVEMLAVGYWFEGLRQRTGLKTAYALELYFEKESFRRNTNGTIRHYRSKWSRYEQKMISPKAKTLSRVEMLAPGSSRDLNHPIWTLMKLISRQQKINFDSYFRTLNTEVQLVLYRNTSNMIWDSVQREPTTQVLLEKLERRASLDTLAALIAIVVEADQLGRKSLAIKAANSLHKVLLMLAMELQARGVAIGLIDWLVLNVLPLGVPAHLQIWMSSADYIHASAHLNTMVYQHPERRGKTLPWKLRTRLMCKLLAGDMGIDVLHAMRPQFELREDIGEIAGDLVEEFKKTSALRTWGWMCIIDGTPQVVPPVALL
;
A
#
# COMPACT_ATOMS: atom_id res chain seq x y z
N MET A 1 12.81 19.84 0.79
CA MET A 1 13.22 18.72 -0.11
C MET A 1 12.09 18.52 -1.10
N SER A 2 12.34 18.41 -2.42
CA SER A 2 11.27 18.14 -3.39
C SER A 2 10.79 16.69 -3.28
N ASP A 3 9.55 16.41 -3.72
CA ASP A 3 8.98 15.06 -3.65
C ASP A 3 9.81 14.04 -4.44
N PHE A 4 10.33 14.44 -5.60
CA PHE A 4 11.22 13.59 -6.40
C PHE A 4 12.47 13.18 -5.59
N LYS A 5 13.14 14.13 -4.92
CA LYS A 5 14.32 13.82 -4.10
C LYS A 5 13.96 12.92 -2.92
N ARG A 6 12.78 13.13 -2.30
CA ARG A 6 12.28 12.27 -1.21
C ARG A 6 12.09 10.83 -1.70
N ILE A 7 11.41 10.64 -2.84
CA ILE A 7 11.16 9.31 -3.43
C ILE A 7 12.48 8.63 -3.79
N ALA A 8 13.40 9.35 -4.43
CA ALA A 8 14.71 8.84 -4.79
C ALA A 8 15.50 8.38 -3.56
N ASN A 9 15.53 9.17 -2.49
CA ASN A 9 16.22 8.78 -1.24
C ASN A 9 15.62 7.51 -0.62
N ILE A 10 14.29 7.44 -0.49
CA ILE A 10 13.61 6.24 0.07
C ILE A 10 13.94 5.00 -0.77
N TYR A 11 13.94 5.15 -2.09
CA TYR A 11 14.22 4.05 -2.99
C TYR A 11 15.70 3.63 -2.95
N SER A 12 16.63 4.57 -2.84
CA SER A 12 18.06 4.29 -2.64
C SER A 12 18.32 3.54 -1.33
N GLU A 13 17.75 4.00 -0.22
CA GLU A 13 17.86 3.31 1.09
C GLU A 13 17.29 1.88 1.01
N PHE A 14 16.16 1.70 0.31
CA PHE A 14 15.60 0.37 0.08
C PHE A 14 16.53 -0.50 -0.79
N ALA A 15 17.05 0.03 -1.90
CA ALA A 15 17.94 -0.70 -2.79
C ALA A 15 19.26 -1.10 -2.11
N GLU A 16 19.78 -0.26 -1.20
CA GLU A 16 20.92 -0.60 -0.34
C GLU A 16 20.57 -1.75 0.61
N SER A 17 19.40 -1.72 1.24
CA SER A 17 18.95 -2.79 2.15
C SER A 17 18.78 -4.16 1.46
N LEU A 18 18.53 -4.19 0.15
CA LEU A 18 18.49 -5.43 -0.64
C LEU A 18 19.89 -5.99 -0.97
N ARG A 19 20.91 -5.12 -1.01
CA ARG A 19 22.31 -5.51 -1.27
C ARG A 19 23.03 -5.97 -0.02
N GLU A 20 22.62 -5.46 1.14
CA GLU A 20 23.09 -5.96 2.43
C GLU A 20 22.61 -7.40 2.61
N LEU A 21 23.55 -8.32 2.91
CA LEU A 21 23.23 -9.69 3.28
C LEU A 21 22.27 -9.67 4.47
N ILE A 22 21.02 -10.02 4.20
CA ILE A 22 19.98 -10.20 5.21
C ILE A 22 20.56 -11.13 6.30
N PRO A 23 20.73 -10.67 7.56
CA PRO A 23 21.28 -11.51 8.62
C PRO A 23 20.47 -12.81 8.71
N GLU A 24 21.12 -13.95 8.94
CA GLU A 24 20.48 -15.29 9.01
C GLU A 24 19.28 -15.37 10.00
N ASN A 25 19.13 -14.39 10.89
CA ASN A 25 18.03 -14.26 11.85
C ASN A 25 16.89 -13.31 11.43
N TYR A 26 16.94 -12.68 10.26
CA TYR A 26 15.81 -11.90 9.76
C TYR A 26 14.78 -12.85 9.17
N SER A 27 13.77 -13.19 9.97
CA SER A 27 12.59 -13.89 9.47
C SER A 27 11.57 -12.84 8.99
N PRO A 28 11.46 -12.57 7.68
CA PRO A 28 10.38 -11.73 7.14
C PRO A 28 9.00 -12.33 7.42
N ARG A 29 8.95 -13.61 7.80
CA ARG A 29 7.73 -14.36 8.18
C ARG A 29 7.28 -14.13 9.63
N SER A 30 8.04 -13.40 10.46
CA SER A 30 7.77 -13.28 11.90
C SER A 30 7.11 -11.98 12.36
N SER A 31 6.89 -10.98 11.49
CA SER A 31 6.19 -9.76 11.93
C SER A 31 4.69 -10.01 11.98
N THR A 32 4.13 -10.14 13.18
CA THR A 32 2.67 -10.21 13.35
C THR A 32 2.01 -8.94 12.82
N VAL A 33 0.72 -9.01 12.46
CA VAL A 33 -0.05 -7.83 12.02
C VAL A 33 0.02 -6.69 13.04
N GLU A 34 0.12 -7.03 14.32
CA GLU A 34 0.31 -6.04 15.40
C GLU A 34 1.65 -5.31 15.29
N MET A 35 2.74 -6.02 14.99
CA MET A 35 4.05 -5.40 14.83
C MET A 35 4.16 -4.54 13.57
N LEU A 36 3.41 -4.88 12.51
CA LEU A 36 3.24 -3.99 11.35
C LEU A 36 2.52 -2.69 11.75
N ALA A 37 1.42 -2.78 12.51
CA ALA A 37 0.69 -1.62 12.98
C ALA A 37 1.56 -0.71 13.88
N VAL A 38 2.35 -1.30 14.79
CA VAL A 38 3.29 -0.55 15.64
C VAL A 38 4.38 0.13 14.81
N GLY A 39 4.97 -0.57 13.84
CA GLY A 39 5.96 0.02 12.93
C GLY A 39 5.39 1.21 12.15
N TYR A 40 4.19 1.05 11.57
CA TYR A 40 3.50 2.11 10.83
C TYR A 40 3.23 3.35 11.69
N TRP A 41 2.78 3.12 12.92
CA TRP A 41 2.53 4.17 13.92
C TRP A 41 3.81 4.91 14.31
N PHE A 42 4.86 4.16 14.68
CA PHE A 42 6.12 4.72 15.15
C PHE A 42 6.81 5.56 14.07
N GLU A 43 6.92 5.04 12.85
CA GLU A 43 7.47 5.80 11.72
C GLU A 43 6.59 7.01 11.36
N GLY A 44 5.27 6.89 11.49
CA GLY A 44 4.35 8.02 11.38
C GLY A 44 4.65 9.14 12.37
N LEU A 45 5.04 8.82 13.60
CA LEU A 45 5.46 9.81 14.59
C LEU A 45 6.79 10.47 14.23
N ARG A 46 7.77 9.70 13.75
CA ARG A 46 9.06 10.25 13.26
C ARG A 46 8.82 11.26 12.15
N GLN A 47 7.98 10.91 11.18
CA GLN A 47 7.64 11.80 10.06
C GLN A 47 6.92 13.08 10.52
N ARG A 48 5.95 12.98 11.44
CA ARG A 48 5.19 14.14 11.94
C ARG A 48 6.01 15.08 12.80
N THR A 49 6.91 14.54 13.62
CA THR A 49 7.70 15.32 14.58
C THR A 49 9.07 15.75 14.03
N GLY A 50 9.56 15.11 12.96
CA GLY A 50 10.93 15.28 12.47
C GLY A 50 12.00 14.66 13.37
N LEU A 51 11.61 13.98 14.45
CA LEU A 51 12.53 13.39 15.41
C LEU A 51 12.99 12.01 14.94
N LYS A 52 14.31 11.80 14.90
CA LYS A 52 14.90 10.60 14.28
C LYS A 52 15.09 9.43 15.23
N THR A 53 15.11 9.62 16.55
CA THR A 53 15.48 8.56 17.50
C THR A 53 14.34 8.28 18.48
N ALA A 54 14.22 7.02 18.91
CA ALA A 54 13.32 6.63 19.99
C ALA A 54 13.49 7.50 21.25
N TYR A 55 14.74 7.83 21.60
CA TYR A 55 15.06 8.72 22.72
C TYR A 55 14.44 10.12 22.56
N ALA A 56 14.58 10.73 21.38
CA ALA A 56 14.05 12.06 21.11
C ALA A 56 12.51 12.06 21.15
N LEU A 57 11.88 11.01 20.61
CA LEU A 57 10.43 10.85 20.69
C LEU A 57 9.96 10.65 22.14
N GLU A 58 10.65 9.84 22.94
CA GLU A 58 10.32 9.67 24.36
C GLU A 58 10.43 10.99 25.13
N LEU A 59 11.48 11.77 24.87
CA LEU A 59 11.67 13.08 25.49
C LEU A 59 10.57 14.06 25.11
N TYR A 60 10.11 14.01 23.85
CA TYR A 60 9.05 14.87 23.34
C TYR A 60 7.68 14.47 23.92
N PHE A 61 7.32 13.20 23.83
CA PHE A 61 6.01 12.74 24.22
C PHE A 61 5.89 12.50 25.72
N GLU A 62 6.92 12.02 26.42
CA GLU A 62 6.85 11.54 27.81
C GLU A 62 8.05 12.01 28.66
N LYS A 63 8.33 13.32 28.64
CA LYS A 63 9.45 13.97 29.35
C LYS A 63 9.59 13.60 30.84
N GLU A 64 8.49 13.36 31.55
CA GLU A 64 8.47 12.93 32.96
C GLU A 64 8.98 11.49 33.17
N SER A 65 9.09 10.69 32.11
CA SER A 65 9.68 9.34 32.19
C SER A 65 11.18 9.38 32.50
N PHE A 66 11.83 10.54 32.30
CA PHE A 66 13.24 10.77 32.61
C PHE A 66 13.42 11.21 34.07
N ARG A 67 13.86 10.30 34.94
CA ARG A 67 14.22 10.65 36.32
C ARG A 67 15.64 11.20 36.37
N ARG A 68 15.80 12.42 36.87
CA ARG A 68 17.11 13.07 37.08
C ARG A 68 17.54 12.91 38.54
N ASN A 69 18.85 12.75 38.76
CA ASN A 69 19.48 12.83 40.07
C ASN A 69 19.49 14.28 40.59
N THR A 70 19.83 14.44 41.87
CA THR A 70 20.07 15.74 42.53
C THR A 70 21.09 16.61 41.79
N ASN A 71 22.00 16.01 41.01
CA ASN A 71 23.02 16.69 40.23
C ASN A 71 22.58 16.98 38.77
N GLY A 72 21.31 16.76 38.44
CA GLY A 72 20.74 17.02 37.10
C GLY A 72 20.96 15.92 36.04
N THR A 73 21.81 14.91 36.32
CA THR A 73 22.08 13.77 35.42
C THR A 73 20.95 12.73 35.43
N ILE A 74 20.63 12.14 34.27
CA ILE A 74 19.57 11.13 34.12
C ILE A 74 19.99 9.83 34.83
N ARG A 75 19.19 9.34 35.78
CA ARG A 75 19.46 8.13 36.58
C ARG A 75 18.92 6.85 35.94
N HIS A 76 17.71 6.92 35.39
CA HIS A 76 17.02 5.81 34.73
C HIS A 76 16.00 6.38 33.73
N TYR A 77 15.89 5.74 32.57
CA TYR A 77 14.75 5.89 31.66
C TYR A 77 14.25 4.51 31.24
N ARG A 78 12.96 4.36 30.96
CA ARG A 78 12.39 3.09 30.51
C ARG A 78 12.62 3.01 29.00
N SER A 79 13.28 1.97 28.51
CA SER A 79 13.54 1.76 27.07
C SER A 79 12.28 1.45 26.22
N LYS A 80 11.08 1.88 26.65
CA LYS A 80 9.81 1.55 26.00
C LYS A 80 9.75 2.03 24.54
N TRP A 81 10.25 3.22 24.24
CA TRP A 81 10.25 3.77 22.88
C TRP A 81 11.23 3.04 21.97
N SER A 82 12.35 2.58 22.51
CA SER A 82 13.28 1.70 21.76
C SER A 82 12.62 0.36 21.46
N ARG A 83 11.79 -0.18 22.37
CA ARG A 83 11.01 -1.39 22.09
C ARG A 83 9.86 -1.16 21.08
N TYR A 84 9.32 0.06 20.98
CA TYR A 84 8.38 0.43 19.91
C TYR A 84 9.09 0.50 18.56
N GLU A 85 10.26 1.15 18.50
CA GLU A 85 11.12 1.21 17.31
C GLU A 85 11.49 -0.18 16.78
N GLN A 86 11.83 -1.08 17.71
CA GLN A 86 12.14 -2.49 17.41
C GLN A 86 10.89 -3.35 17.14
N LYS A 87 9.69 -2.77 17.13
CA LYS A 87 8.43 -3.48 16.85
C LYS A 87 8.25 -4.71 17.74
N MET A 88 8.45 -4.56 19.05
CA MET A 88 8.35 -5.67 20.03
C MET A 88 7.15 -5.58 20.96
N ILE A 89 6.61 -4.38 21.17
CA ILE A 89 5.49 -4.14 22.08
C ILE A 89 4.54 -3.11 21.49
N SER A 90 3.28 -3.18 21.88
CA SER A 90 2.27 -2.19 21.52
C SER A 90 2.12 -1.11 22.60
N PRO A 91 1.86 0.14 22.24
CA PRO A 91 1.61 1.20 23.21
C PRO A 91 0.29 0.96 23.96
N LYS A 92 0.29 1.24 25.26
CA LYS A 92 -0.90 1.14 26.12
C LYS A 92 -1.78 2.38 25.94
N ALA A 93 -3.06 2.26 26.30
CA ALA A 93 -4.05 3.34 26.19
C ALA A 93 -3.57 4.70 26.75
N LYS A 94 -2.94 4.70 27.94
CA LYS A 94 -2.41 5.94 28.55
C LYS A 94 -1.34 6.62 27.69
N THR A 95 -0.43 5.86 27.10
CA THR A 95 0.60 6.39 26.20
C THR A 95 -0.04 6.88 24.89
N LEU A 96 -1.00 6.13 24.35
CA LEU A 96 -1.72 6.54 23.14
C LEU A 96 -2.48 7.85 23.32
N SER A 97 -3.27 7.99 24.39
CA SER A 97 -3.99 9.24 24.68
C SER A 97 -3.04 10.43 24.77
N ARG A 98 -1.85 10.21 25.31
CA ARG A 98 -0.84 11.25 25.41
C ARG A 98 -0.20 11.63 24.08
N VAL A 99 0.15 10.62 23.29
CA VAL A 99 0.68 10.83 21.93
C VAL A 99 -0.37 11.52 21.06
N GLU A 100 -1.65 11.15 21.19
CA GLU A 100 -2.76 11.75 20.44
C GLU A 100 -2.90 13.26 20.70
N MET A 101 -2.70 13.71 21.95
CA MET A 101 -2.74 15.14 22.27
C MET A 101 -1.64 15.94 21.57
N LEU A 102 -0.46 15.35 21.36
CA LEU A 102 0.71 16.01 20.78
C LEU A 102 0.89 15.73 19.28
N ALA A 103 0.28 14.66 18.78
CA ALA A 103 0.27 14.23 17.38
C ALA A 103 -1.12 13.68 17.02
N PRO A 104 -2.11 14.57 16.78
CA PRO A 104 -3.47 14.16 16.45
C PRO A 104 -3.53 13.24 15.22
N GLY A 105 -4.41 12.24 15.28
CA GLY A 105 -4.58 11.20 14.27
C GLY A 105 -3.61 10.03 14.42
N SER A 106 -2.61 10.09 15.32
CA SER A 106 -1.66 8.99 15.50
C SER A 106 -2.32 7.68 15.95
N SER A 107 -3.35 7.75 16.78
CA SER A 107 -4.08 6.58 17.26
C SER A 107 -4.79 5.85 16.11
N ARG A 108 -5.15 6.54 15.02
CA ARG A 108 -5.70 5.93 13.81
C ARG A 108 -4.66 5.09 13.07
N ASP A 109 -3.39 5.49 13.07
CA ASP A 109 -2.32 4.72 12.41
C ASP A 109 -2.19 3.32 13.03
N LEU A 110 -2.27 3.22 14.35
CA LEU A 110 -2.21 1.94 15.07
C LEU A 110 -3.50 1.14 14.98
N ASN A 111 -4.66 1.81 15.03
CA ASN A 111 -5.98 1.17 15.02
C ASN A 111 -6.62 1.17 13.62
N HIS A 112 -5.82 1.29 12.56
CA HIS A 112 -6.34 1.40 11.21
C HIS A 112 -7.15 0.14 10.83
N PRO A 113 -8.32 0.28 10.14
CA PRO A 113 -9.16 -0.85 9.76
C PRO A 113 -8.46 -1.96 8.96
N ILE A 114 -7.37 -1.63 8.26
CA ILE A 114 -6.57 -2.59 7.50
C ILE A 114 -5.97 -3.68 8.40
N TRP A 115 -5.48 -3.32 9.58
CA TRP A 115 -4.86 -4.27 10.52
C TRP A 115 -5.89 -5.22 11.10
N THR A 116 -7.09 -4.73 11.38
CA THR A 116 -8.21 -5.57 11.81
C THR A 116 -8.61 -6.54 10.71
N LEU A 117 -8.75 -6.06 9.47
CA LEU A 117 -9.10 -6.90 8.33
C LEU A 117 -8.07 -8.01 8.09
N MET A 118 -6.78 -7.69 8.11
CA MET A 118 -5.70 -8.67 7.98
C MET A 118 -5.79 -9.76 9.05
N LYS A 119 -6.02 -9.38 10.32
CA LYS A 119 -6.18 -10.35 11.42
C LYS A 119 -7.38 -11.26 11.21
N LEU A 120 -8.51 -10.72 10.75
CA LEU A 120 -9.73 -11.50 10.48
C LEU A 120 -9.48 -12.51 9.35
N ILE A 121 -8.85 -12.07 8.25
CA ILE A 121 -8.53 -12.91 7.09
C ILE A 121 -7.53 -14.00 7.47
N SER A 122 -6.40 -13.65 8.12
CA SER A 122 -5.39 -14.63 8.53
C SER A 122 -5.93 -15.69 9.51
N ARG A 123 -6.99 -15.37 10.25
CA ARG A 123 -7.67 -16.30 11.17
C ARG A 123 -8.90 -16.98 10.55
N GLN A 124 -9.18 -16.73 9.28
CA GLN A 124 -10.36 -17.22 8.56
C GLN A 124 -11.68 -16.93 9.30
N GLN A 125 -11.75 -15.79 9.99
CA GLN A 125 -12.94 -15.39 10.74
C GLN A 125 -13.99 -14.78 9.81
N LYS A 126 -15.27 -15.00 10.14
CA LYS A 126 -16.39 -14.41 9.40
C LYS A 126 -16.33 -12.88 9.48
N ILE A 127 -16.39 -12.22 8.32
CA ILE A 127 -16.33 -10.76 8.20
C ILE A 127 -17.75 -10.26 7.89
N ASN A 128 -18.23 -9.30 8.69
CA ASN A 128 -19.41 -8.51 8.33
C ASN A 128 -18.94 -7.30 7.52
N PHE A 129 -18.96 -7.43 6.19
CA PHE A 129 -18.42 -6.42 5.29
C PHE A 129 -19.13 -5.07 5.39
N ASP A 130 -20.45 -5.03 5.57
CA ASP A 130 -21.17 -3.77 5.71
C ASP A 130 -20.75 -3.01 6.97
N SER A 131 -20.62 -3.71 8.10
CA SER A 131 -20.08 -3.11 9.33
C SER A 131 -18.63 -2.67 9.15
N TYR A 132 -17.82 -3.46 8.44
CA TYR A 132 -16.42 -3.16 8.18
C TYR A 132 -16.27 -1.88 7.34
N PHE A 133 -17.00 -1.76 6.24
CA PHE A 133 -16.93 -0.58 5.37
C PHE A 133 -17.31 0.72 6.09
N ARG A 134 -18.17 0.66 7.12
CA ARG A 134 -18.52 1.80 7.97
C ARG A 134 -17.40 2.24 8.94
N THR A 135 -16.35 1.43 9.10
CA THR A 135 -15.17 1.79 9.91
C THR A 135 -14.12 2.59 9.11
N LEU A 136 -14.22 2.58 7.79
CA LEU A 136 -13.33 3.31 6.90
C LEU A 136 -13.55 4.83 7.00
N ASN A 137 -12.62 5.63 6.49
CA ASN A 137 -12.80 7.08 6.49
C ASN A 137 -14.00 7.55 5.64
N THR A 138 -14.46 8.77 5.92
CA THR A 138 -15.62 9.38 5.25
C THR A 138 -15.46 9.46 3.73
N GLU A 139 -14.26 9.80 3.23
CA GLU A 139 -13.99 9.90 1.78
C GLU A 139 -14.21 8.58 1.03
N VAL A 140 -13.89 7.45 1.66
CA VAL A 140 -14.13 6.12 1.10
C VAL A 140 -15.57 5.70 1.31
N GLN A 141 -16.18 6.01 2.45
CA GLN A 141 -17.61 5.75 2.68
C GLN A 141 -18.50 6.46 1.65
N LEU A 142 -18.20 7.71 1.28
CA LEU A 142 -18.93 8.46 0.25
C LEU A 142 -18.84 7.84 -1.16
N VAL A 143 -17.89 6.92 -1.38
CA VAL A 143 -17.79 6.15 -2.63
C VAL A 143 -18.58 4.84 -2.54
N LEU A 144 -18.55 4.20 -1.37
CA LEU A 144 -19.17 2.90 -1.13
C LEU A 144 -20.66 2.97 -0.86
N TYR A 145 -21.17 4.14 -0.47
CA TYR A 145 -22.55 4.35 -0.10
C TYR A 145 -23.14 5.55 -0.82
N ARG A 146 -24.43 5.43 -1.16
CA ARG A 146 -25.27 6.55 -1.60
C ARG A 146 -26.31 6.88 -0.57
N ASN A 147 -26.67 8.15 -0.53
CA ASN A 147 -27.88 8.57 0.17
C ASN A 147 -29.07 8.29 -0.77
N THR A 148 -30.00 7.46 -0.33
CA THR A 148 -31.29 7.28 -1.00
C THR A 148 -32.29 8.16 -0.30
N SER A 149 -32.36 9.43 -0.68
CA SER A 149 -33.31 10.40 -0.11
C SER A 149 -34.19 11.04 -1.18
N ASN A 150 -35.45 10.59 -1.18
CA ASN A 150 -36.59 11.38 -1.68
C ASN A 150 -37.57 11.70 -0.53
N MET A 151 -37.21 11.43 0.74
CA MET A 151 -38.05 11.67 1.92
C MET A 151 -37.22 12.12 3.13
N ILE A 152 -37.91 12.60 4.17
CA ILE A 152 -37.37 13.18 5.43
C ILE A 152 -36.39 12.26 6.17
N TRP A 153 -36.46 10.94 5.92
CA TRP A 153 -35.59 9.94 6.53
C TRP A 153 -34.51 9.51 5.54
N ASP A 154 -33.30 10.04 5.70
CA ASP A 154 -32.14 9.65 4.91
C ASP A 154 -31.80 8.17 5.19
N SER A 155 -31.84 7.34 4.14
CA SER A 155 -31.38 5.96 4.20
C SER A 155 -30.06 5.84 3.44
N VAL A 156 -29.06 5.23 4.08
CA VAL A 156 -27.74 5.02 3.47
C VAL A 156 -27.68 3.61 2.90
N GLN A 157 -27.66 3.50 1.58
CA GLN A 157 -27.59 2.23 0.87
C GLN A 157 -26.19 2.00 0.31
N ARG A 158 -25.71 0.76 0.41
CA ARG A 158 -24.45 0.35 -0.20
C ARG A 158 -24.57 0.34 -1.72
N GLU A 159 -23.64 0.99 -2.39
CA GLU A 159 -23.58 1.01 -3.85
C GLU A 159 -23.08 -0.34 -4.39
N PRO A 160 -23.61 -0.80 -5.54
CA PRO A 160 -23.08 -2.00 -6.18
C PRO A 160 -21.65 -1.74 -6.65
N THR A 161 -20.78 -2.74 -6.45
CA THR A 161 -19.39 -2.67 -6.89
C THR A 161 -19.32 -2.72 -8.42
N THR A 162 -19.20 -1.54 -9.03
CA THR A 162 -19.04 -1.35 -10.48
C THR A 162 -17.61 -0.92 -10.82
N GLN A 163 -17.23 -1.00 -12.10
CA GLN A 163 -15.95 -0.49 -12.58
C GLN A 163 -15.76 0.99 -12.24
N VAL A 164 -16.81 1.80 -12.36
CA VAL A 164 -16.79 3.23 -12.00
C VAL A 164 -16.53 3.44 -10.51
N LEU A 165 -17.11 2.60 -9.65
CA LEU A 165 -16.83 2.64 -8.21
C LEU A 165 -15.35 2.32 -7.93
N LEU A 166 -14.82 1.29 -8.56
CA LEU A 166 -13.40 0.92 -8.42
C LEU A 166 -12.47 2.06 -8.88
N GLU A 167 -12.76 2.72 -10.00
CA GLU A 167 -11.98 3.88 -10.47
C GLU A 167 -12.06 5.08 -9.51
N LYS A 168 -13.22 5.30 -8.88
CA LYS A 168 -13.37 6.33 -7.83
C LYS A 168 -12.51 6.02 -6.60
N LEU A 169 -12.32 4.74 -6.27
CA LEU A 169 -11.40 4.29 -5.23
C LEU A 169 -9.95 4.49 -5.69
N GLU A 170 -9.58 4.03 -6.89
CA GLU A 170 -8.23 4.20 -7.47
C GLU A 170 -7.74 5.65 -7.40
N ARG A 171 -8.59 6.63 -7.75
CA ARG A 171 -8.24 8.07 -7.72
C ARG A 171 -7.91 8.63 -6.34
N ARG A 172 -8.35 7.97 -5.26
CA ARG A 172 -8.07 8.37 -3.86
C ARG A 172 -6.78 7.75 -3.35
N ALA A 173 -6.53 6.49 -3.70
CA ALA A 173 -5.35 5.71 -3.33
C ALA A 173 -4.87 6.00 -1.91
N SER A 174 -5.74 5.84 -0.90
CA SER A 174 -5.37 5.97 0.51
C SER A 174 -5.24 4.59 1.17
N LEU A 175 -4.74 4.54 2.42
CA LEU A 175 -4.70 3.29 3.18
C LEU A 175 -6.12 2.72 3.41
N ASP A 176 -7.12 3.59 3.59
CA ASP A 176 -8.53 3.20 3.64
C ASP A 176 -9.05 2.68 2.28
N THR A 177 -8.58 3.24 1.17
CA THR A 177 -8.89 2.72 -0.18
C THR A 177 -8.31 1.32 -0.36
N LEU A 178 -7.06 1.11 0.07
CA LEU A 178 -6.41 -0.19 0.03
C LEU A 178 -7.20 -1.21 0.86
N ALA A 179 -7.58 -0.84 2.08
CA ALA A 179 -8.43 -1.63 2.96
C ALA A 179 -9.80 -1.98 2.33
N ALA A 180 -10.45 -1.01 1.68
CA ALA A 180 -11.71 -1.24 0.97
C ALA A 180 -11.56 -2.24 -0.17
N LEU A 181 -10.53 -2.10 -0.99
CA LEU A 181 -10.29 -2.98 -2.14
C LEU A 181 -9.96 -4.41 -1.69
N ILE A 182 -9.18 -4.58 -0.61
CA ILE A 182 -8.95 -5.90 0.01
C ILE A 182 -10.28 -6.54 0.40
N ALA A 183 -11.13 -5.81 1.13
CA ALA A 183 -12.42 -6.31 1.57
C ALA A 183 -13.35 -6.65 0.39
N ILE A 184 -13.35 -5.85 -0.68
CA ILE A 184 -14.13 -6.12 -1.89
C ILE A 184 -13.65 -7.39 -2.59
N VAL A 185 -12.33 -7.61 -2.71
CA VAL A 185 -11.78 -8.84 -3.32
C VAL A 185 -12.21 -10.06 -2.53
N VAL A 186 -12.02 -10.03 -1.21
CA VAL A 186 -12.36 -11.16 -0.32
C VAL A 186 -13.86 -11.43 -0.31
N GLU A 187 -14.70 -10.39 -0.28
CA GLU A 187 -16.16 -10.54 -0.36
C GLU A 187 -16.59 -11.12 -1.70
N ALA A 188 -16.02 -10.66 -2.82
CA ALA A 188 -16.34 -11.15 -4.14
C ALA A 188 -16.00 -12.65 -4.28
N ASP A 189 -14.86 -13.07 -3.74
CA ASP A 189 -14.45 -14.47 -3.68
C ASP A 189 -15.41 -15.31 -2.81
N GLN A 190 -15.75 -14.85 -1.60
CA GLN A 190 -16.70 -15.53 -0.71
C GLN A 190 -18.10 -15.69 -1.32
N LEU A 191 -18.51 -14.76 -2.20
CA LEU A 191 -19.77 -14.81 -2.93
C LEU A 191 -19.68 -15.56 -4.28
N GLY A 192 -18.51 -16.12 -4.63
CA GLY A 192 -18.29 -16.83 -5.89
C GLY A 192 -18.27 -15.93 -7.14
N ARG A 193 -18.15 -14.61 -6.98
CA ARG A 193 -18.19 -13.62 -8.06
C ARG A 193 -16.80 -13.41 -8.67
N LYS A 194 -16.27 -14.42 -9.35
CA LYS A 194 -14.91 -14.42 -9.92
C LYS A 194 -14.58 -13.21 -10.79
N SER A 195 -15.48 -12.81 -11.69
CA SER A 195 -15.26 -11.65 -12.57
C SER A 195 -15.12 -10.33 -11.80
N LEU A 196 -15.83 -10.19 -10.67
CA LEU A 196 -15.71 -9.03 -9.79
C LEU A 196 -14.41 -9.09 -8.99
N ALA A 197 -14.03 -10.27 -8.48
CA ALA A 197 -12.78 -10.47 -7.75
C ALA A 197 -11.56 -10.08 -8.61
N ILE A 198 -11.54 -10.50 -9.89
CA ILE A 198 -10.49 -10.12 -10.85
C ILE A 198 -10.42 -8.60 -11.06
N LYS A 199 -11.57 -7.94 -11.29
CA LYS A 199 -11.62 -6.48 -11.46
C LYS A 199 -11.14 -5.74 -10.21
N ALA A 200 -11.61 -6.17 -9.04
CA ALA A 200 -11.23 -5.57 -7.77
C ALA A 200 -9.74 -5.81 -7.44
N ALA A 201 -9.18 -6.97 -7.77
CA ALA A 201 -7.77 -7.28 -7.60
C ALA A 201 -6.88 -6.44 -8.53
N ASN A 202 -7.33 -6.19 -9.77
CA ASN A 202 -6.63 -5.26 -10.67
C ASN A 202 -6.63 -3.82 -10.11
N SER A 203 -7.75 -3.35 -9.54
CA SER A 203 -7.79 -2.05 -8.86
C SER A 203 -6.92 -2.03 -7.60
N LEU A 204 -6.89 -3.13 -6.84
CA LEU A 204 -6.02 -3.30 -5.66
C LEU A 204 -4.55 -3.19 -6.06
N HIS A 205 -4.15 -3.88 -7.12
CA HIS A 205 -2.80 -3.82 -7.69
C HIS A 205 -2.39 -2.39 -8.05
N LYS A 206 -3.24 -1.64 -8.79
CA LYS A 206 -2.96 -0.24 -9.14
C LYS A 206 -2.79 0.64 -7.91
N VAL A 207 -3.66 0.51 -6.91
CA VAL A 207 -3.56 1.27 -5.66
C VAL A 207 -2.30 0.89 -4.88
N LEU A 208 -1.90 -0.38 -4.91
CA LEU A 208 -0.66 -0.84 -4.30
C LEU A 208 0.57 -0.24 -4.98
N LEU A 209 0.60 -0.19 -6.32
CA LEU A 209 1.64 0.51 -7.08
C LEU A 209 1.71 2.00 -6.73
N MET A 210 0.58 2.67 -6.53
CA MET A 210 0.57 4.07 -6.14
C MET A 210 1.12 4.28 -4.72
N LEU A 211 0.84 3.34 -3.80
CA LEU A 211 1.12 3.48 -2.36
C LEU A 211 2.43 2.85 -1.87
N ALA A 212 3.03 1.89 -2.57
CA ALA A 212 4.12 1.09 -2.02
C ALA A 212 5.31 1.95 -1.54
N MET A 213 5.66 3.05 -2.24
CA MET A 213 6.68 3.98 -1.76
C MET A 213 6.32 4.70 -0.46
N GLU A 214 5.06 5.08 -0.26
CA GLU A 214 4.63 5.71 1.00
C GLU A 214 4.55 4.67 2.14
N LEU A 215 4.22 3.41 1.83
CA LEU A 215 4.30 2.29 2.76
C LEU A 215 5.75 1.96 3.13
N GLN A 216 6.68 2.10 2.18
CA GLN A 216 8.11 1.87 2.39
C GLN A 216 8.69 2.98 3.27
N ALA A 217 8.30 4.23 3.03
CA ALA A 217 8.63 5.35 3.91
C ALA A 217 8.12 5.15 5.35
N ARG A 218 7.09 4.32 5.54
CA ARG A 218 6.52 3.95 6.84
C ARG A 218 7.06 2.62 7.38
N GLY A 219 8.02 1.99 6.70
CA GLY A 219 8.70 0.77 7.15
C GLY A 219 7.81 -0.48 7.21
N VAL A 220 6.72 -0.52 6.44
CA VAL A 220 5.76 -1.64 6.42
C VAL A 220 5.48 -2.22 5.04
N ALA A 221 6.03 -1.65 3.96
CA ALA A 221 5.75 -2.10 2.60
C ALA A 221 5.99 -3.60 2.41
N ILE A 222 7.17 -4.10 2.79
CA ILE A 222 7.54 -5.52 2.62
C ILE A 222 6.50 -6.43 3.28
N GLY A 223 6.30 -6.32 4.59
CA GLY A 223 5.39 -7.22 5.32
C GLY A 223 3.91 -7.08 4.92
N LEU A 224 3.45 -5.88 4.55
CA LEU A 224 2.07 -5.69 4.08
C LEU A 224 1.88 -6.24 2.65
N ILE A 225 2.81 -5.96 1.74
CA ILE A 225 2.73 -6.41 0.34
C ILE A 225 2.88 -7.93 0.25
N ASP A 226 3.85 -8.52 0.97
CA ASP A 226 4.02 -9.98 1.00
C ASP A 226 2.74 -10.65 1.53
N TRP A 227 2.13 -10.09 2.57
CA TRP A 227 0.84 -10.58 3.07
C TRP A 227 -0.25 -10.49 2.01
N LEU A 228 -0.33 -9.39 1.25
CA LEU A 228 -1.32 -9.23 0.17
C LEU A 228 -1.10 -10.20 -0.99
N VAL A 229 0.15 -10.38 -1.42
CA VAL A 229 0.55 -11.32 -2.48
C VAL A 229 0.21 -12.75 -2.10
N LEU A 230 0.35 -13.11 -0.82
CA LEU A 230 0.05 -14.46 -0.34
C LEU A 230 -1.44 -14.71 -0.08
N ASN A 231 -2.19 -13.71 0.42
CA ASN A 231 -3.52 -13.95 1.00
C ASN A 231 -4.69 -13.34 0.22
N VAL A 232 -4.46 -12.31 -0.59
CA VAL A 232 -5.56 -11.50 -1.17
C VAL A 232 -5.50 -11.45 -2.68
N LEU A 233 -4.35 -11.05 -3.23
CA LEU A 233 -4.23 -10.89 -4.68
C LEU A 233 -4.51 -12.20 -5.46
N PRO A 234 -4.11 -13.41 -5.00
CA PRO A 234 -4.42 -14.67 -5.68
C PRO A 234 -5.91 -14.93 -5.89
N LEU A 235 -6.79 -14.38 -5.03
CA LEU A 235 -8.24 -14.54 -5.13
C LEU A 235 -8.83 -13.89 -6.40
N GLY A 236 -8.12 -12.94 -6.99
CA GLY A 236 -8.51 -12.27 -8.23
C GLY A 236 -7.66 -12.64 -9.44
N VAL A 237 -6.95 -13.77 -9.40
CA VAL A 237 -6.11 -14.24 -10.51
C VAL A 237 -6.88 -15.28 -11.34
N PRO A 238 -6.81 -15.24 -12.68
CA PRO A 238 -7.35 -16.30 -13.53
C PRO A 238 -6.78 -17.67 -13.15
N ALA A 239 -7.57 -18.73 -13.29
CA ALA A 239 -7.21 -20.07 -12.79
C ALA A 239 -5.90 -20.64 -13.37
N HIS A 240 -5.49 -20.19 -14.56
CA HIS A 240 -4.29 -20.62 -15.27
C HIS A 240 -3.02 -19.83 -14.93
N LEU A 241 -3.14 -18.80 -14.08
CA LEU A 241 -2.06 -17.91 -13.72
C LEU A 241 -1.80 -17.94 -12.21
N GLN A 242 -0.59 -17.57 -11.83
CA GLN A 242 -0.20 -17.22 -10.47
C GLN A 242 0.56 -15.90 -10.45
N ILE A 243 0.56 -15.22 -9.30
CA ILE A 243 1.27 -13.95 -9.15
C ILE A 243 2.76 -14.21 -9.04
N TRP A 244 3.52 -13.47 -9.83
CA TRP A 244 4.98 -13.54 -9.84
C TRP A 244 5.64 -12.20 -9.45
N MET A 245 4.90 -11.34 -8.73
CA MET A 245 5.44 -10.11 -8.16
C MET A 245 5.72 -10.26 -6.67
N SER A 246 6.95 -9.95 -6.27
CA SER A 246 7.37 -9.81 -4.88
C SER A 246 7.09 -8.39 -4.34
N SER A 247 7.25 -8.20 -3.02
CA SER A 247 7.23 -6.85 -2.44
C SER A 247 8.29 -5.93 -3.02
N ALA A 248 9.47 -6.44 -3.38
CA ALA A 248 10.51 -5.66 -4.03
C ALA A 248 10.08 -5.14 -5.40
N ASP A 249 9.38 -5.96 -6.20
CA ASP A 249 8.86 -5.57 -7.51
C ASP A 249 7.82 -4.45 -7.38
N TYR A 250 6.94 -4.53 -6.39
CA TYR A 250 5.97 -3.46 -6.12
C TYR A 250 6.63 -2.15 -5.68
N ILE A 251 7.65 -2.21 -4.81
CA ILE A 251 8.38 -1.01 -4.36
C ILE A 251 9.14 -0.39 -5.55
N HIS A 252 9.81 -1.21 -6.36
CA HIS A 252 10.49 -0.77 -7.58
C HIS A 252 9.53 -0.10 -8.57
N ALA A 253 8.43 -0.78 -8.92
CA ALA A 253 7.39 -0.25 -9.79
C ALA A 253 6.77 1.05 -9.25
N SER A 254 6.52 1.09 -7.95
CA SER A 254 6.02 2.29 -7.28
C SER A 254 7.00 3.46 -7.34
N ALA A 255 8.30 3.21 -7.19
CA ALA A 255 9.32 4.26 -7.30
C ALA A 255 9.31 4.89 -8.70
N HIS A 256 9.29 4.07 -9.76
CA HIS A 256 9.20 4.54 -11.14
C HIS A 256 7.90 5.30 -11.40
N LEU A 257 6.74 4.71 -11.07
CA LEU A 257 5.45 5.37 -11.26
C LEU A 257 5.38 6.74 -10.55
N ASN A 258 5.86 6.81 -9.31
CA ASN A 258 5.82 8.02 -8.52
C ASN A 258 6.82 9.09 -9.01
N THR A 259 7.97 8.68 -9.56
CA THR A 259 8.94 9.63 -10.14
C THR A 259 8.50 10.14 -11.51
N MET A 260 7.84 9.32 -12.33
CA MET A 260 7.32 9.70 -13.66
C MET A 260 6.34 10.87 -13.61
N VAL A 261 5.59 11.01 -12.51
CA VAL A 261 4.72 12.19 -12.27
C VAL A 261 5.47 13.52 -12.43
N TYR A 262 6.78 13.54 -12.10
CA TYR A 262 7.63 14.73 -12.09
C TYR A 262 8.52 14.89 -13.34
N GLN A 263 8.43 13.99 -14.33
CA GLN A 263 9.25 14.09 -15.56
C GLN A 263 8.86 15.29 -16.42
N HIS A 264 7.61 15.76 -16.33
CA HIS A 264 7.16 16.94 -17.08
C HIS A 264 7.85 18.23 -16.58
N PRO A 265 8.36 19.09 -17.47
CA PRO A 265 9.11 20.30 -17.10
C PRO A 265 8.42 21.18 -16.06
N GLU A 266 7.12 21.40 -16.21
CA GLU A 266 6.34 22.24 -15.29
C GLU A 266 6.20 21.69 -13.87
N ARG A 267 6.45 20.39 -13.66
CA ARG A 267 6.30 19.71 -12.37
C ARG A 267 7.65 19.36 -11.73
N ARG A 268 8.72 19.40 -12.52
CA ARG A 268 10.07 19.07 -12.06
C ARG A 268 10.48 20.00 -10.91
N GLY A 269 11.00 19.41 -9.83
CA GLY A 269 11.44 20.14 -8.64
C GLY A 269 10.33 20.62 -7.71
N LYS A 270 9.05 20.39 -8.03
CA LYS A 270 7.91 20.78 -7.18
C LYS A 270 7.48 19.65 -6.23
N THR A 271 6.69 20.02 -5.24
CA THR A 271 5.90 19.10 -4.40
C THR A 271 4.45 19.16 -4.85
N LEU A 272 3.79 18.02 -4.99
CA LEU A 272 2.41 17.94 -5.48
C LEU A 272 1.48 17.45 -4.37
N PRO A 273 0.28 18.05 -4.23
CA PRO A 273 -0.74 17.50 -3.35
C PRO A 273 -1.06 16.06 -3.74
N TRP A 274 -1.27 15.18 -2.75
CA TRP A 274 -1.51 13.75 -2.97
C TRP A 274 -2.61 13.50 -4.01
N LYS A 275 -3.73 14.22 -3.92
CA LYS A 275 -4.87 14.11 -4.85
C LYS A 275 -4.51 14.42 -6.32
N LEU A 276 -3.54 15.31 -6.55
CA LEU A 276 -3.05 15.61 -7.90
C LEU A 276 -2.08 14.53 -8.36
N ARG A 277 -1.17 14.08 -7.48
CA ARG A 277 -0.22 13.00 -7.74
C ARG A 277 -0.95 11.70 -8.11
N THR A 278 -1.97 11.30 -7.34
CA THR A 278 -2.77 10.09 -7.63
C THR A 278 -3.50 10.20 -8.96
N ARG A 279 -4.10 11.36 -9.27
CA ARG A 279 -4.75 11.58 -10.56
C ARG A 279 -3.79 11.42 -11.73
N LEU A 280 -2.56 11.93 -11.61
CA LEU A 280 -1.53 11.77 -12.64
C LEU A 280 -1.05 10.33 -12.75
N MET A 281 -0.88 9.62 -11.63
CA MET A 281 -0.58 8.19 -11.64
C MET A 281 -1.69 7.37 -12.29
N CYS A 282 -2.97 7.68 -12.03
CA CYS A 282 -4.08 7.01 -12.72
C CYS A 282 -4.03 7.23 -14.23
N LYS A 283 -3.68 8.45 -14.71
CA LYS A 283 -3.51 8.73 -16.14
C LYS A 283 -2.37 7.93 -16.76
N LEU A 284 -1.23 7.85 -16.07
CA LEU A 284 -0.09 7.02 -16.49
C LEU A 284 -0.50 5.54 -16.58
N LEU A 285 -1.18 5.01 -15.56
CA LEU A 285 -1.66 3.63 -15.52
C LEU A 285 -2.79 3.34 -16.51
N ALA A 286 -3.48 4.37 -17.03
CA ALA A 286 -4.51 4.23 -18.05
C ALA A 286 -3.94 4.29 -19.48
N GLY A 287 -2.67 4.70 -19.65
CA GLY A 287 -2.06 4.91 -20.96
C GLY A 287 -2.26 6.31 -21.53
N ASP A 288 -2.97 7.20 -20.83
CA ASP A 288 -3.27 8.58 -21.29
C ASP A 288 -2.01 9.43 -21.49
N MET A 289 -0.89 9.02 -20.91
CA MET A 289 0.40 9.72 -20.94
C MET A 289 1.51 8.89 -21.57
N GLY A 290 1.17 7.81 -22.28
CA GLY A 290 2.10 6.81 -22.79
C GLY A 290 1.63 5.41 -22.39
N ILE A 291 1.56 4.50 -23.36
CA ILE A 291 1.13 3.11 -23.11
C ILE A 291 2.29 2.24 -22.59
N ASP A 292 3.53 2.71 -22.70
CA ASP A 292 4.71 2.11 -22.09
C ASP A 292 4.48 1.90 -20.59
N VAL A 293 3.99 2.93 -19.89
CA VAL A 293 3.67 2.84 -18.45
C VAL A 293 2.49 1.91 -18.20
N LEU A 294 1.45 1.97 -19.02
CA LEU A 294 0.31 1.05 -18.95
C LEU A 294 0.76 -0.41 -19.00
N HIS A 295 1.70 -0.74 -19.90
CA HIS A 295 2.17 -2.11 -20.08
C HIS A 295 3.21 -2.52 -19.01
N ALA A 296 4.17 -1.66 -18.68
CA ALA A 296 5.18 -1.92 -17.65
C ALA A 296 4.55 -2.18 -16.29
N MET A 297 3.53 -1.41 -15.95
CA MET A 297 2.87 -1.44 -14.64
C MET A 297 1.75 -2.49 -14.56
N ARG A 298 1.65 -3.43 -15.50
CA ARG A 298 0.72 -4.57 -15.37
C ARG A 298 1.22 -5.54 -14.30
N PRO A 299 0.30 -6.26 -13.63
CA PRO A 299 0.69 -7.38 -12.79
C PRO A 299 1.54 -8.36 -13.58
N GLN A 300 2.61 -8.84 -12.94
CA GLN A 300 3.43 -9.92 -13.49
C GLN A 300 2.86 -11.25 -13.01
N PHE A 301 2.64 -12.14 -13.96
CA PHE A 301 2.12 -13.48 -13.71
C PHE A 301 3.11 -14.53 -14.20
N GLU A 302 2.86 -15.75 -13.78
CA GLU A 302 3.47 -16.96 -14.30
C GLU A 302 2.36 -17.97 -14.63
N LEU A 303 2.59 -18.82 -15.62
CA LEU A 303 1.68 -19.93 -15.93
C LEU A 303 1.79 -20.96 -14.80
N ARG A 304 0.64 -21.46 -14.35
CA ARG A 304 0.62 -22.51 -13.34
C ARG A 304 1.07 -23.84 -13.93
N GLU A 305 2.01 -24.50 -13.27
CA GLU A 305 2.51 -25.83 -13.67
C GLU A 305 1.72 -26.97 -13.00
N ASP A 306 0.96 -26.66 -11.94
CA ASP A 306 0.21 -27.63 -11.14
C ASP A 306 -1.19 -27.93 -11.67
N ILE A 307 -1.60 -27.20 -12.70
CA ILE A 307 -2.80 -27.49 -13.48
C ILE A 307 -2.36 -28.23 -14.74
N GLY A 308 -3.22 -29.12 -15.25
CA GLY A 308 -2.95 -29.86 -16.48
C GLY A 308 -2.79 -28.95 -17.70
N GLU A 309 -2.98 -29.51 -18.90
CA GLU A 309 -2.77 -28.77 -20.15
C GLU A 309 -3.57 -27.44 -20.18
N ILE A 310 -2.84 -26.33 -20.34
CA ILE A 310 -3.40 -25.00 -20.49
C ILE A 310 -3.72 -24.78 -21.97
N ALA A 311 -4.90 -24.25 -22.27
CA ALA A 311 -5.31 -23.96 -23.63
C ALA A 311 -4.31 -23.02 -24.34
N GLY A 312 -3.96 -23.35 -25.59
CA GLY A 312 -2.88 -22.66 -26.33
C GLY A 312 -3.14 -21.17 -26.57
N ASP A 313 -4.40 -20.76 -26.70
CA ASP A 313 -4.80 -19.35 -26.81
C ASP A 313 -4.47 -18.55 -25.55
N LEU A 314 -4.69 -19.12 -24.36
CA LEU A 314 -4.32 -18.51 -23.08
C LEU A 314 -2.80 -18.38 -22.92
N VAL A 315 -2.06 -19.38 -23.40
CA VAL A 315 -0.58 -19.34 -23.40
C VAL A 315 -0.06 -18.23 -24.32
N GLU A 316 -0.65 -18.05 -25.51
CA GLU A 316 -0.28 -16.96 -26.42
C GLU A 316 -0.67 -15.58 -25.87
N GLU A 317 -1.84 -15.44 -25.24
CA GLU A 317 -2.22 -14.21 -24.54
C GLU A 317 -1.23 -13.85 -23.41
N PHE A 318 -0.81 -14.85 -22.63
CA PHE A 318 0.20 -14.71 -21.58
C PHE A 318 1.55 -14.23 -22.14
N LYS A 319 2.04 -14.88 -23.22
CA LYS A 319 3.30 -14.51 -23.88
C LYS A 319 3.25 -13.07 -24.39
N LYS A 320 2.16 -12.71 -25.08
CA LYS A 320 1.96 -11.36 -25.61
C LYS A 320 1.94 -10.32 -24.50
N THR A 321 1.20 -10.57 -23.42
CA THR A 321 1.12 -9.64 -22.28
C THR A 321 2.47 -9.50 -21.58
N SER A 322 3.22 -10.59 -21.43
CA SER A 322 4.56 -10.59 -20.85
C SER A 322 5.56 -9.81 -21.70
N ALA A 323 5.52 -10.00 -23.03
CA ALA A 323 6.39 -9.29 -23.95
C ALA A 323 6.12 -7.77 -23.97
N LEU A 324 4.84 -7.37 -23.96
CA LEU A 324 4.44 -5.96 -23.85
C LEU A 324 4.91 -5.34 -22.52
N ARG A 325 4.81 -6.09 -21.41
CA ARG A 325 5.31 -5.62 -20.11
C ARG A 325 6.82 -5.41 -20.12
N THR A 326 7.58 -6.35 -20.67
CA THR A 326 9.04 -6.23 -20.82
C THR A 326 9.41 -5.01 -21.65
N TRP A 327 8.74 -4.82 -22.79
CA TRP A 327 8.94 -3.63 -23.65
C TRP A 327 8.66 -2.32 -22.90
N GLY A 328 7.55 -2.25 -22.14
CA GLY A 328 7.23 -1.06 -21.36
C GLY A 328 8.32 -0.74 -20.34
N TRP A 329 8.86 -1.77 -19.66
CA TRP A 329 9.97 -1.60 -18.72
C TRP A 329 11.26 -1.13 -19.39
N MET A 330 11.59 -1.65 -20.58
CA MET A 330 12.74 -1.18 -21.35
C MET A 330 12.60 0.32 -21.68
N CYS A 331 11.44 0.77 -22.14
CA CYS A 331 11.18 2.19 -22.42
C CYS A 331 11.38 3.08 -21.18
N ILE A 332 10.88 2.64 -20.02
CA ILE A 332 11.02 3.36 -18.75
C ILE A 332 12.48 3.45 -18.30
N ILE A 333 13.24 2.34 -18.40
CA ILE A 333 14.64 2.26 -17.98
C ILE A 333 15.53 3.09 -18.90
N ASP A 334 15.33 3.00 -20.21
CA ASP A 334 16.10 3.72 -21.23
C ASP A 334 15.75 5.21 -21.26
N GLY A 335 14.68 5.63 -20.57
CA GLY A 335 14.21 7.01 -20.56
C GLY A 335 13.67 7.48 -21.92
N THR A 336 13.29 6.54 -22.78
CA THR A 336 12.75 6.79 -24.12
C THR A 336 11.26 6.43 -24.14
N PRO A 337 10.36 7.34 -23.71
CA PRO A 337 8.94 7.05 -23.69
C PRO A 337 8.43 6.78 -25.10
N GLN A 338 7.85 5.60 -25.31
CA GLN A 338 7.28 5.19 -26.60
C GLN A 338 5.76 5.12 -26.50
N VAL A 339 5.09 5.72 -27.48
CA VAL A 339 3.63 5.88 -27.48
C VAL A 339 2.91 4.65 -28.04
N VAL A 340 3.60 3.80 -28.81
CA VAL A 340 3.02 2.60 -29.48
C VAL A 340 4.04 1.45 -29.36
N PRO A 341 3.61 0.18 -29.13
CA PRO A 341 4.55 -0.93 -29.06
C PRO A 341 5.01 -1.28 -30.48
N PRO A 342 6.19 -1.90 -30.64
CA PRO A 342 6.64 -2.47 -31.90
C PRO A 342 5.56 -3.36 -32.51
N VAL A 343 5.41 -3.30 -33.85
CA VAL A 343 4.39 -4.09 -34.59
C VAL A 343 4.52 -5.59 -34.31
N ALA A 344 5.73 -6.08 -34.03
CA ALA A 344 5.98 -7.49 -33.67
C ALA A 344 5.37 -7.93 -32.32
N LEU A 345 4.91 -6.99 -31.49
CA LEU A 345 4.30 -7.23 -30.17
C LEU A 345 2.77 -7.00 -30.17
N LEU A 346 2.22 -6.51 -31.29
CA LEU A 346 0.80 -6.33 -31.54
C LEU A 346 0.22 -7.60 -32.17
#